data_AF-A0A345GUE3-F1
#
_entry.id   AF-A0A345GUE3-F1
#
_cell.length_a   1.000
_cell.length_b   1.000
_cell.length_c   1.000
_cell.angle_alpha   90.00
_cell.angle_beta   90.00
_cell.angle_gamma   90.00
#
_symmetry.space_group_name_H-M   'P 1'
#
loop_
_entity.id
_entity.type
_entity.pdbx_description
1 polymer ?
#
loop_
_entity_poly.entity_id
_entity_poly.type
_entity_poly.pdbx_seq_one_letter_code
_entity_poly.pdbx_strand_id
1 'polypeptide(L)'
;MSTSTLILDPGTNGGAQVTPDRFPARIQLTFSPQAQAEAFYGLDGQRPSIPLKPGQTIDVVVNVNSLQLQYRVVSGQAKLQWEL
;
A
#
# COMPACT_ATOMS: atom_id res chain seq x y z
N MET A 1 -11.26 3.11 13.85
CA MET A 1 -10.66 2.50 12.66
C MET A 1 -10.64 3.56 11.58
N SER A 2 -9.50 3.78 10.94
CA SER A 2 -9.35 4.78 9.88
C SER A 2 -9.04 4.08 8.56
N THR A 3 -9.84 4.35 7.54
CA THR A 3 -9.65 3.81 6.19
C THR A 3 -9.14 4.91 5.28
N SER A 4 -8.00 4.65 4.65
CA SER A 4 -7.42 5.55 3.66
C SER A 4 -7.36 4.85 2.31
N THR A 5 -7.72 5.58 1.26
CA THR A 5 -7.72 5.08 -0.11
C THR A 5 -6.91 6.01 -1.00
N LEU A 6 -6.02 5.42 -1.79
CA LEU A 6 -5.29 6.07 -2.85
C LEU A 6 -5.79 5.52 -4.20
N ILE A 7 -6.37 6.42 -5.00
CA ILE A 7 -6.73 6.14 -6.39
C ILE A 7 -5.52 6.41 -7.27
N LEU A 8 -5.17 5.44 -8.11
CA LEU A 8 -3.97 5.45 -8.92
C LEU A 8 -4.37 5.59 -10.39
N ASP A 9 -4.02 6.73 -10.99
CA ASP A 9 -4.34 7.04 -12.37
C ASP A 9 -3.37 6.35 -13.36
N PRO A 10 -3.81 6.03 -14.59
CA PRO A 10 -2.96 5.46 -15.62
C PRO A 10 -1.72 6.32 -15.91
N GLY A 11 -0.56 5.67 -16.10
CA GLY A 11 0.70 6.35 -16.41
C GLY A 11 1.34 7.06 -15.22
N THR A 12 0.82 6.87 -14.01
CA THR A 12 1.40 7.44 -12.79
C THR A 12 2.25 6.44 -12.02
N ASN A 13 3.24 6.97 -11.31
CA ASN A 13 3.96 6.29 -10.26
C ASN A 13 3.97 7.18 -9.02
N GLY A 14 4.18 6.58 -7.86
CA GLY A 14 4.17 7.35 -6.63
C GLY A 14 4.36 6.46 -5.42
N GLY A 15 4.14 7.04 -4.25
CA GLY A 15 4.21 6.34 -2.99
C GLY A 15 3.41 7.04 -1.90
N ALA A 16 3.21 6.32 -0.81
CA ALA A 16 2.56 6.83 0.38
C ALA A 16 3.26 6.27 1.62
N GLN A 17 3.24 7.02 2.70
CA GLN A 17 3.72 6.57 4.00
C GLN A 17 2.56 6.56 4.98
N VAL A 18 2.45 5.45 5.72
CA VAL A 18 1.47 5.28 6.80
C VAL A 18 2.23 5.17 8.10
N THR A 19 2.06 6.14 8.99
CA THR A 19 2.71 6.19 10.32
C THR A 19 1.64 5.96 11.39
N PRO A 20 1.56 4.78 12.00
CA PRO A 20 0.62 4.51 13.10
C PRO A 20 0.96 5.30 14.37
N ASP A 21 -0.05 5.66 15.15
CA ASP A 21 0.13 6.37 16.43
C ASP A 21 0.61 5.46 17.57
N ARG A 22 0.51 4.14 17.40
CA ARG A 22 0.85 3.12 18.39
C ARG A 22 1.44 1.88 17.73
N PHE A 23 2.39 1.24 18.41
CA PHE A 23 3.04 0.02 17.94
C PHE A 23 2.90 -1.14 18.95
N PRO A 24 2.81 -2.40 18.50
CA PRO A 24 2.66 -2.80 17.10
C PRO A 24 1.29 -2.41 16.54
N ALA A 25 1.25 -2.03 15.26
CA ALA A 25 0.03 -1.74 14.52
C ALA A 25 -0.25 -2.85 13.52
N ARG A 26 -1.49 -3.31 13.47
CA ARG A 26 -1.98 -4.19 12.40
C ARG A 26 -2.63 -3.30 11.35
N ILE A 27 -2.17 -3.40 10.11
CA ILE A 27 -2.71 -2.64 8.99
C ILE A 27 -3.21 -3.64 7.96
N GLN A 28 -4.48 -3.54 7.58
CA GLN A 28 -5.00 -4.32 6.47
C GLN A 28 -4.74 -3.55 5.18
N LEU A 29 -3.96 -4.12 4.25
CA LEU A 29 -3.57 -3.51 2.99
C LEU A 29 -4.24 -4.24 1.83
N THR A 30 -4.92 -3.49 0.97
CA THR A 30 -5.66 -4.01 -0.19
C THR A 30 -5.16 -3.35 -1.48
N PHE A 31 -4.89 -4.14 -2.50
CA PHE A 31 -4.58 -3.67 -3.85
C PHE A 31 -5.59 -4.23 -4.86
N SER A 32 -6.35 -3.32 -5.48
CA SER A 32 -7.39 -3.66 -6.45
C SER A 32 -7.13 -2.96 -7.78
N PRO A 33 -6.26 -3.51 -8.65
CA PRO A 33 -6.05 -2.97 -9.99
C PRO A 33 -7.13 -3.48 -10.95
N GLN A 34 -7.58 -2.61 -11.85
CA GLN A 34 -8.47 -2.99 -12.97
C GLN A 34 -7.69 -3.24 -14.27
N ALA A 35 -6.37 -2.99 -14.27
CA ALA A 35 -5.49 -3.08 -15.43
C ALA A 35 -4.01 -3.27 -15.00
N GLN A 36 -3.03 -2.99 -15.88
CA GLN A 36 -1.61 -3.22 -15.57
C GLN A 36 -1.09 -2.22 -14.54
N ALA A 37 -0.90 -2.69 -13.31
CA ALA A 37 -0.30 -1.93 -12.21
C ALA A 37 0.50 -2.85 -11.29
N GLU A 38 1.53 -2.27 -10.69
CA GLU A 38 2.42 -2.90 -9.70
C GLU A 38 2.37 -2.09 -8.40
N ALA A 39 2.33 -2.77 -7.26
CA ALA A 39 2.41 -2.16 -5.96
C ALA A 39 3.41 -2.92 -5.09
N PHE A 40 4.16 -2.19 -4.28
CA PHE A 40 5.14 -2.71 -3.34
C PHE A 40 4.95 -2.06 -1.99
N TYR A 41 5.26 -2.81 -0.93
CA TYR A 41 5.27 -2.31 0.43
C TYR A 41 6.59 -2.60 1.15
N GLY A 42 6.88 -1.80 2.16
CA GLY A 42 8.02 -1.92 3.07
C GLY A 42 7.56 -1.65 4.50
N LEU A 43 8.10 -2.42 5.45
CA LEU A 43 7.71 -2.33 6.86
C LEU A 43 8.79 -1.63 7.67
N ASP A 44 8.41 -1.07 8.81
CA ASP A 44 9.34 -0.53 9.79
C ASP A 44 10.29 0.56 9.22
N GLY A 45 9.78 1.37 8.28
CA GLY A 45 10.53 2.41 7.57
C GLY A 45 11.47 1.89 6.47
N GLN A 46 11.45 0.57 6.19
CA GLN A 46 12.25 0.00 5.11
C GLN A 46 11.70 0.39 3.73
N ARG A 47 12.61 0.46 2.76
CA ARG A 47 12.26 0.73 1.36
C ARG A 47 11.25 -0.31 0.85
N PRO A 48 10.18 0.11 0.15
CA PRO A 48 9.24 -0.82 -0.48
C PRO A 48 9.95 -1.80 -1.41
N SER A 49 9.83 -3.09 -1.11
CA SER A 49 10.44 -4.17 -1.89
C SER A 49 9.58 -5.43 -1.93
N ILE A 50 8.58 -5.54 -1.04
CA ILE A 50 7.69 -6.70 -0.99
C ILE A 50 6.54 -6.45 -1.96
N PRO A 51 6.32 -7.31 -2.97
CA PRO A 51 5.28 -7.09 -3.96
C PRO A 51 3.88 -7.35 -3.39
N LEU A 52 2.91 -6.51 -3.76
CA LEU A 52 1.47 -6.76 -3.56
C LEU A 52 0.86 -7.28 -4.86
N LYS A 53 0.25 -8.45 -4.80
CA LYS A 53 -0.37 -9.06 -5.98
C LYS A 53 -1.70 -8.37 -6.32
N PRO A 54 -2.06 -8.27 -7.61
CA PRO A 54 -3.38 -7.82 -8.03
C PRO A 54 -4.53 -8.54 -7.30
N GLY A 55 -5.48 -7.77 -6.75
CA GLY A 55 -6.65 -8.28 -6.04
C GLY A 55 -6.35 -8.80 -4.63
N GLN A 56 -5.12 -8.65 -4.14
CA GLN A 56 -4.71 -9.17 -2.85
C GLN A 56 -5.11 -8.22 -1.71
N THR A 57 -5.62 -8.83 -0.64
CA THR A 57 -5.76 -8.20 0.68
C THR A 57 -4.86 -8.95 1.67
N ILE A 58 -4.02 -8.24 2.41
CA ILE A 58 -3.14 -8.82 3.44
C ILE A 58 -3.20 -8.03 4.73
N ASP A 59 -2.95 -8.69 5.85
CA ASP A 59 -2.66 -8.03 7.12
C ASP A 59 -1.15 -7.93 7.30
N VAL A 60 -0.65 -6.71 7.47
CA VAL A 60 0.75 -6.44 7.81
C VAL A 60 0.86 -5.93 9.24
N VAL A 61 1.95 -6.29 9.91
CA VAL A 61 2.25 -5.78 11.25
C VAL A 61 3.44 -4.84 11.14
N VAL A 62 3.21 -3.58 11.51
CA VAL A 62 4.27 -2.57 11.67
C VAL A 62 4.66 -2.56 13.13
N ASN A 63 5.91 -2.93 13.41
CA ASN A 63 6.43 -3.04 14.77
C ASN A 63 7.01 -1.72 15.26
N VAL A 64 7.52 -0.89 14.35
CA VAL A 64 8.07 0.44 14.62
C VAL A 64 7.88 1.36 13.41
N ASN A 65 8.03 2.67 13.59
CA ASN A 65 8.12 3.64 12.48
C ASN A 65 6.90 3.68 11.54
N SER A 66 6.95 3.08 10.36
CA SER A 66 5.93 3.29 9.32
C SER A 66 5.86 2.14 8.31
N LEU A 67 4.70 2.03 7.66
CA LEU A 67 4.49 1.29 6.42
C LEU A 67 4.76 2.21 5.23
N GLN A 68 5.66 1.80 4.35
CA GLN A 68 6.00 2.50 3.11
C GLN A 68 5.31 1.81 1.94
N LEU A 69 4.65 2.56 1.07
CA LEU A 69 3.96 2.06 -0.12
C LEU A 69 4.56 2.72 -1.36
N GLN A 70 4.73 1.94 -2.42
CA GLN A 70 5.13 2.42 -3.73
C GLN A 70 4.30 1.75 -4.81
N TYR A 71 3.95 2.47 -5.87
CA TYR A 71 3.17 1.94 -6.97
C TYR A 71 3.65 2.46 -8.33
N ARG A 72 3.25 1.72 -9.36
CA ARG A 72 3.40 2.07 -10.76
C ARG A 72 2.16 1.58 -11.51
N VAL A 73 1.47 2.46 -12.21
CA VAL A 73 0.33 2.12 -13.06
C VAL A 73 0.72 2.33 -14.51
N VAL A 74 0.67 1.26 -15.31
CA VAL A 74 0.98 1.29 -16.74
C VAL A 74 -0.28 1.60 -17.55
N SER A 75 -1.41 0.98 -17.20
CA SER A 75 -2.69 1.21 -17.86
C SER A 75 -3.85 1.01 -16.89
N GLY A 76 -5.00 1.62 -17.24
CA GLY A 76 -6.25 1.63 -16.45
C GLY A 76 -6.09 2.17 -15.03
N GLN A 77 -7.17 2.12 -14.25
CA GLN A 77 -7.16 2.59 -12.87
C GLN A 77 -6.77 1.47 -11.91
N ALA A 78 -6.11 1.84 -10.83
CA ALA A 78 -5.86 0.95 -9.70
C ALA A 78 -6.16 1.63 -8.38
N LYS A 79 -6.40 0.82 -7.34
CA LYS A 79 -6.71 1.30 -6.00
C LYS A 79 -5.79 0.64 -4.98
N LEU A 80 -5.17 1.45 -4.12
CA LEU A 80 -4.51 1.00 -2.89
C LEU A 80 -5.31 1.50 -1.69
N GLN A 81 -5.64 0.62 -0.76
CA GLN A 81 -6.38 0.96 0.45
C GLN A 81 -5.67 0.37 1.66
N TRP A 82 -5.64 1.12 2.76
CA TRP A 82 -5.12 0.65 4.04
C TRP A 82 -6.04 1.05 5.21
N GLU A 83 -6.13 0.16 6.19
CA GLU A 83 -7.00 0.30 7.36
C GLU A 83 -6.22 0.09 8.65
N LEU A 84 -6.33 1.05 9.59
CA LEU A 84 -5.72 1.03 10.94
C LEU A 84 -6.75 0.81 12.05
#